data_AF-A0A970E3D2-F1
#
_entry.id   AF-A0A970E3D2-F1
#
_cell.length_a   1.000
_cell.length_b   1.000
_cell.length_c   1.000
_cell.angle_alpha   90.00
_cell.angle_beta   90.00
_cell.angle_gamma   90.00
#
_symmetry.space_group_name_H-M   'P 1'
#
loop_
_entity.id
_entity.type
_entity.pdbx_description
1 polymer ?
#
loop_
_entity_poly.entity_id
_entity_poly.type
_entity_poly.pdbx_seq_one_letter_code
_entity_poly.pdbx_strand_id
1 'polypeptide(L)'
;MRRIAGLLLLITALGVGLPTVYRTVHRRLFGVRAGVYLEERAMEYYYPGEVRVIVEQMVRPLLRPPVPASLDKVTGEIIPHEDGVYFDVDTIVHEVVTAPAHAKLQLRGIPVVPLFRTEHLAELTKTLGDFSTPLMGSPDRVHNIRLSLQAINNTIVMPGEVFSFNEVVGERTPEKGYRNAPIILGEAVVPGVGGGVCQTSTTLYNAVRLAGLEIVERRIHSIAPSYIKHGMDAAVAWPYTDFKFRNNSEWPVIVKAEIQKWRIRVWILGREGSDDNGLFR
;
A
#
# COMPACT_ATOMS: atom_id res chain seq x y z
N MET A 1 -34.29 71.44 -4.71
CA MET A 1 -34.12 70.05 -4.21
C MET A 1 -34.34 68.94 -5.24
N ARG A 2 -35.22 69.09 -6.26
CA ARG A 2 -35.50 68.00 -7.23
C ARG A 2 -34.42 67.70 -8.29
N ARG A 3 -33.49 68.62 -8.58
CA ARG A 3 -32.42 68.40 -9.60
C ARG A 3 -31.17 67.68 -9.07
N ILE A 4 -30.95 67.67 -7.75
CA ILE A 4 -29.79 67.01 -7.12
C ILE A 4 -30.08 65.52 -6.89
N ALA A 5 -31.35 65.16 -6.62
CA ALA A 5 -31.77 63.76 -6.46
C ALA A 5 -31.65 62.94 -7.76
N GLY A 6 -31.87 63.55 -8.94
CA GLY A 6 -31.73 62.86 -10.23
C GLY A 6 -30.28 62.58 -10.63
N LEU A 7 -29.33 63.42 -10.21
CA LEU A 7 -27.91 63.25 -10.52
C LEU A 7 -27.25 62.19 -9.61
N LEU A 8 -27.66 62.11 -8.34
CA LEU A 8 -27.23 61.03 -7.44
C LEU A 8 -27.78 59.65 -7.85
N LEU A 9 -29.00 59.58 -8.38
CA LEU A 9 -29.60 58.34 -8.92
C LEU A 9 -28.91 57.85 -10.19
N LEU A 10 -28.40 58.76 -11.04
CA LEU A 10 -27.59 58.39 -12.21
C LEU A 10 -26.20 57.88 -11.83
N ILE A 11 -25.55 58.50 -10.83
CA ILE A 11 -24.20 58.09 -10.38
C ILE A 11 -24.26 56.75 -9.63
N THR A 12 -25.33 56.45 -8.88
CA THR A 12 -25.51 55.13 -8.27
C THR A 12 -25.90 54.05 -9.30
N ALA A 13 -26.70 54.38 -10.32
CA ALA A 13 -27.04 53.44 -11.39
C ALA A 13 -25.85 53.14 -12.33
N LEU A 14 -25.05 54.16 -12.70
CA LEU A 14 -23.81 54.00 -13.47
C LEU A 14 -22.72 53.33 -12.65
N GLY A 15 -22.55 53.69 -11.37
CA GLY A 15 -21.51 53.13 -10.50
C GLY A 15 -21.69 51.66 -10.15
N VAL A 16 -22.94 51.15 -10.15
CA VAL A 16 -23.24 49.72 -9.92
C VAL A 16 -23.28 48.92 -11.23
N GLY A 17 -23.66 49.55 -12.35
CA GLY A 17 -23.67 48.94 -13.68
C GLY A 17 -22.29 48.82 -14.33
N LEU A 18 -21.42 49.83 -14.17
CA LEU A 18 -20.07 49.88 -14.74
C LEU A 18 -19.20 48.69 -14.32
N PRO A 19 -19.13 48.27 -13.03
CA PRO A 19 -18.38 47.08 -12.63
C PRO A 19 -18.87 45.80 -13.30
N THR A 20 -20.18 45.68 -13.51
CA THR A 20 -20.81 44.48 -14.10
C THR A 20 -20.57 44.41 -15.61
N VAL A 21 -20.72 45.54 -16.31
CA VAL A 21 -20.42 45.67 -17.74
C VAL A 21 -18.92 45.50 -18.00
N TYR A 22 -18.08 46.15 -17.19
CA TYR A 22 -16.62 46.00 -17.24
C TYR A 22 -16.21 44.55 -17.03
N ARG A 23 -16.74 43.87 -15.99
CA ARG A 23 -16.46 42.45 -15.73
C ARG A 23 -16.88 41.56 -16.91
N THR A 24 -18.01 41.85 -17.53
CA THR A 24 -18.50 41.09 -18.69
C THR A 24 -17.58 41.26 -19.91
N VAL A 25 -17.19 42.50 -20.23
CA VAL A 25 -16.26 42.79 -21.34
C VAL A 25 -14.88 42.22 -21.06
N HIS A 26 -14.37 42.37 -19.84
CA HIS A 26 -13.07 41.86 -19.44
C HIS A 26 -13.00 40.33 -19.55
N ARG A 27 -14.03 39.62 -19.10
CA ARG A 27 -14.12 38.16 -19.25
C ARG A 27 -14.17 37.70 -20.71
N ARG A 28 -14.77 38.49 -21.62
CA ARG A 28 -14.74 38.20 -23.06
C ARG A 28 -13.35 38.36 -23.69
N LEU A 29 -12.52 39.25 -23.13
CA LEU A 29 -11.18 39.54 -23.64
C LEU A 29 -10.10 38.60 -23.06
N PHE A 30 -10.22 38.25 -21.77
CA PHE A 30 -9.17 37.55 -21.01
C PHE A 30 -9.59 36.19 -20.45
N GLY A 31 -10.87 35.82 -20.61
CA GLY A 31 -11.38 34.49 -20.27
C GLY A 31 -11.37 33.55 -21.47
N VAL A 32 -11.86 32.33 -21.23
CA VAL A 32 -12.04 31.31 -22.27
C VAL A 32 -12.93 31.83 -23.40
N ARG A 33 -12.62 31.44 -24.65
CA ARG A 33 -13.38 31.87 -25.84
C ARG A 33 -14.85 31.41 -25.80
N ALA A 34 -15.70 32.15 -26.50
CA ALA A 34 -17.13 31.88 -26.59
C ALA A 34 -17.42 30.46 -27.11
N GLY A 35 -18.43 29.80 -26.56
CA GLY A 35 -18.87 28.48 -26.98
C GLY A 35 -17.88 27.33 -26.75
N VAL A 36 -16.82 27.51 -25.94
CA VAL A 36 -15.96 26.39 -25.55
C VAL A 36 -16.68 25.52 -24.53
N TYR A 37 -16.67 24.21 -24.73
CA TYR A 37 -17.20 23.20 -23.83
C TYR A 37 -16.10 22.23 -23.39
N LEU A 38 -16.17 21.82 -22.12
CA LEU A 38 -15.45 20.66 -21.60
C LEU A 38 -16.50 19.65 -21.18
N GLU A 39 -16.53 18.49 -21.84
CA GLU A 39 -17.69 17.60 -21.81
C GLU A 39 -18.97 18.37 -22.17
N GLU A 40 -20.00 18.30 -21.33
CA GLU A 40 -21.27 19.03 -21.47
C GLU A 40 -21.26 20.40 -20.75
N ARG A 41 -20.15 20.78 -20.11
CA ARG A 41 -20.06 22.01 -19.32
C ARG A 41 -19.55 23.17 -20.18
N ALA A 42 -20.33 24.24 -20.25
CA ALA A 42 -19.89 25.49 -20.87
C ALA A 42 -18.74 26.11 -20.07
N MET A 43 -17.63 26.38 -20.76
CA MET A 43 -16.39 26.92 -20.18
C MET A 43 -16.13 28.37 -20.58
N GLU A 44 -16.96 28.95 -21.44
CA GLU A 44 -16.78 30.31 -21.94
C GLU A 44 -16.66 31.36 -20.83
N TYR A 45 -15.79 32.34 -21.05
CA TYR A 45 -15.61 33.53 -20.22
C TYR A 45 -15.11 33.29 -18.78
N TYR A 46 -14.83 32.04 -18.39
CA TYR A 46 -14.10 31.76 -17.15
C TYR A 46 -12.64 32.18 -17.27
N TYR A 47 -12.07 32.71 -16.19
CA TYR A 47 -10.63 32.94 -16.08
C TYR A 47 -9.88 31.62 -15.85
N PRO A 48 -8.58 31.55 -16.17
CA PRO A 48 -7.78 30.33 -15.97
C PRO A 48 -7.87 29.72 -14.55
N GLY A 49 -7.90 30.55 -13.51
CA GLY A 49 -8.09 30.08 -12.13
C GLY A 49 -9.48 29.49 -11.85
N GLU A 50 -10.52 30.04 -12.47
CA GLU A 50 -11.89 29.50 -12.36
C GLU A 50 -12.01 28.18 -13.13
N VAL A 51 -11.39 28.10 -14.33
CA VAL A 51 -11.30 26.88 -15.12
C VAL A 51 -10.62 25.77 -14.31
N ARG A 52 -9.51 26.06 -13.63
CA ARG A 52 -8.83 25.08 -12.76
C ARG A 52 -9.75 24.49 -11.71
N VAL A 53 -10.44 25.33 -10.94
CA VAL A 53 -11.36 24.85 -9.89
C VAL A 53 -12.47 23.98 -10.48
N ILE A 54 -12.98 24.36 -11.65
CA ILE A 54 -14.00 23.58 -12.38
C ILE A 54 -13.44 22.22 -12.80
N VAL A 55 -12.26 22.19 -13.42
CA VAL A 55 -11.61 20.95 -13.86
C VAL A 55 -11.34 20.05 -12.67
N GLU A 56 -10.77 20.57 -11.57
CA GLU A 56 -10.53 19.82 -10.34
C GLU A 56 -11.80 19.20 -9.77
N GLN A 57 -12.93 19.93 -9.78
CA GLN A 57 -14.23 19.41 -9.36
C GLN A 57 -14.75 18.31 -10.29
N MET A 58 -14.56 18.45 -11.61
CA MET A 58 -15.01 17.47 -12.60
C MET A 58 -14.18 16.18 -12.54
N VAL A 59 -12.85 16.28 -12.34
CA VAL A 59 -11.97 15.10 -12.33
C VAL A 59 -11.95 14.38 -10.99
N ARG A 60 -12.20 15.06 -9.87
CA ARG A 60 -12.20 14.45 -8.52
C ARG A 60 -13.01 13.14 -8.42
N PRO A 61 -14.25 13.03 -8.92
CA PRO A 61 -14.99 11.76 -8.87
C PRO A 61 -14.52 10.72 -9.90
N LEU A 62 -13.68 11.11 -10.87
CA LEU A 62 -13.15 10.25 -11.93
C LEU A 62 -11.75 9.71 -11.61
N LEU A 63 -11.04 10.33 -10.66
CA LEU A 63 -9.72 9.89 -10.20
C LEU A 63 -9.84 8.52 -9.54
N ARG A 64 -9.02 7.58 -10.02
CA ARG A 64 -8.91 6.24 -9.46
C ARG A 64 -7.43 5.96 -9.21
N PRO A 65 -6.97 5.78 -7.96
CA PRO A 65 -5.60 5.34 -7.74
C PRO A 65 -5.44 3.90 -8.27
N PRO A 66 -4.27 3.53 -8.81
CA PRO A 66 -4.01 2.14 -9.17
C PRO A 66 -3.97 1.26 -7.92
N VAL A 67 -4.52 0.06 -8.03
CA VAL A 67 -4.49 -0.95 -6.97
C VAL A 67 -3.54 -2.08 -7.40
N PRO A 68 -2.43 -2.32 -6.69
CA PRO A 68 -1.49 -3.38 -7.06
C PRO A 68 -2.12 -4.75 -6.89
N ALA A 69 -1.60 -5.74 -7.63
CA ALA A 69 -1.99 -7.13 -7.42
C ALA A 69 -1.63 -7.58 -6.00
N SER A 70 -2.45 -8.47 -5.44
CA SER A 70 -2.23 -9.01 -4.10
C SER A 70 -2.54 -10.51 -4.06
N LEU A 71 -2.45 -11.13 -2.88
CA LEU A 71 -2.81 -12.54 -2.68
C LEU A 71 -3.95 -12.66 -1.68
N ASP A 72 -4.88 -13.56 -1.96
CA ASP A 72 -5.80 -14.02 -0.93
C ASP A 72 -5.01 -14.69 0.21
N LYS A 73 -5.23 -14.24 1.44
CA LYS A 73 -4.44 -14.69 2.59
C LYS A 73 -4.65 -16.16 2.91
N VAL A 74 -5.81 -16.74 2.56
CA VAL A 74 -6.16 -18.14 2.85
C VAL A 74 -5.77 -19.04 1.69
N THR A 75 -6.24 -18.76 0.48
CA THR A 75 -6.04 -19.62 -0.70
C THR A 75 -4.68 -19.40 -1.35
N GLY A 76 -4.13 -18.19 -1.25
CA GLY A 76 -2.91 -17.78 -1.97
C GLY A 76 -3.14 -17.53 -3.45
N GLU A 77 -4.39 -17.44 -3.90
CA GLU A 77 -4.73 -17.05 -5.27
C GLU A 77 -4.42 -15.57 -5.48
N ILE A 78 -3.98 -15.24 -6.71
CA ILE A 78 -3.69 -13.85 -7.07
C ILE A 78 -4.99 -13.10 -7.23
N ILE A 79 -5.11 -12.01 -6.46
CA ILE A 79 -6.15 -11.00 -6.65
C ILE A 79 -5.60 -10.02 -7.70
N PRO A 80 -6.24 -9.91 -8.88
CA PRO A 80 -5.73 -9.08 -9.97
C PRO A 80 -5.58 -7.61 -9.60
N HIS A 81 -4.61 -6.94 -10.23
CA HIS A 81 -4.45 -5.50 -10.13
C HIS A 81 -5.58 -4.74 -10.85
N GLU A 82 -5.80 -3.50 -10.42
CA GLU A 82 -6.68 -2.55 -11.10
C GLU A 82 -5.88 -1.31 -11.54
N ASP A 83 -5.98 -0.96 -12.81
CA ASP A 83 -5.38 0.25 -13.34
C ASP A 83 -6.09 1.49 -12.81
N GLY A 84 -5.30 2.48 -12.44
CA GLY A 84 -5.77 3.80 -12.04
C GLY A 84 -6.04 4.70 -13.24
N VAL A 85 -6.67 5.84 -12.95
CA VAL A 85 -6.84 6.94 -13.88
C VAL A 85 -6.48 8.24 -13.19
N TYR A 86 -5.54 8.95 -13.79
CA TYR A 86 -5.11 10.28 -13.38
C TYR A 86 -5.55 11.33 -14.42
N PHE A 87 -5.71 12.58 -13.99
CA PHE A 87 -5.98 13.69 -14.89
C PHE A 87 -4.96 14.79 -14.65
N ASP A 88 -4.21 15.14 -15.70
CA ASP A 88 -3.32 16.29 -15.67
C ASP A 88 -4.14 17.58 -15.77
N VAL A 89 -4.48 18.12 -14.60
CA VAL A 89 -5.28 19.34 -14.47
C VAL A 89 -4.61 20.52 -15.19
N ASP A 90 -3.28 20.62 -15.14
CA ASP A 90 -2.56 21.74 -15.74
C ASP A 90 -2.69 21.72 -17.26
N THR A 91 -2.48 20.55 -17.86
CA THR A 91 -2.66 20.34 -19.30
C THR A 91 -4.11 20.61 -19.72
N ILE A 92 -5.09 20.06 -18.99
CA ILE A 92 -6.52 20.26 -19.31
C ILE A 92 -6.91 21.75 -19.22
N VAL A 93 -6.46 22.45 -18.18
CA VAL A 93 -6.72 23.89 -18.03
C VAL A 93 -6.11 24.68 -19.18
N HIS A 94 -4.87 24.36 -19.56
CA HIS A 94 -4.21 24.99 -20.69
C HIS A 94 -4.97 24.77 -22.00
N GLU A 95 -5.42 23.54 -22.26
CA GLU A 95 -6.23 23.21 -23.45
C GLU A 95 -7.54 24.01 -23.47
N VAL A 96 -8.27 24.09 -22.35
CA VAL A 96 -9.53 24.85 -22.26
C VAL A 96 -9.32 26.35 -22.48
N VAL A 97 -8.28 26.93 -21.88
CA VAL A 97 -8.01 28.38 -21.96
C VAL A 97 -7.55 28.79 -23.36
N THR A 98 -6.80 27.92 -24.05
CA THR A 98 -6.25 28.22 -25.38
C THR A 98 -7.15 27.78 -26.54
N ALA A 99 -8.21 27.03 -26.24
CA ALA A 99 -9.14 26.48 -27.24
C ALA A 99 -9.75 27.56 -28.15
N PRO A 100 -9.94 27.27 -29.45
CA PRO A 100 -10.67 28.17 -30.35
C PRO A 100 -12.14 28.29 -29.93
N ALA A 101 -12.81 29.35 -30.37
CA ALA A 101 -14.24 29.51 -30.12
C ALA A 101 -15.03 28.30 -30.65
N HIS A 102 -16.08 27.91 -29.94
CA HIS A 102 -16.92 26.75 -30.26
C HIS A 102 -16.22 25.36 -30.16
N ALA A 103 -15.03 25.28 -29.56
CA ALA A 103 -14.35 24.01 -29.33
C ALA A 103 -15.11 23.11 -28.34
N LYS A 104 -15.11 21.81 -28.60
CA LYS A 104 -15.62 20.79 -27.68
C LYS A 104 -14.47 19.89 -27.25
N LEU A 105 -14.11 19.98 -25.98
CA LEU A 105 -13.02 19.23 -25.37
C LEU A 105 -13.58 18.09 -24.52
N GLN A 106 -12.81 17.02 -24.39
CA GLN A 106 -13.13 15.88 -23.52
C GLN A 106 -12.05 15.73 -22.46
N LEU A 107 -12.45 15.32 -21.26
CA LEU A 107 -11.57 14.93 -20.19
C LEU A 107 -10.86 13.63 -20.57
N ARG A 108 -9.55 13.74 -20.83
CA ARG A 108 -8.71 12.60 -21.14
C ARG A 108 -7.98 12.14 -19.90
N GLY A 109 -8.45 11.03 -19.33
CA GLY A 109 -7.76 10.35 -18.26
C GLY A 109 -6.49 9.67 -18.78
N ILE A 110 -5.40 9.79 -18.03
CA ILE A 110 -4.15 9.08 -18.25
C ILE A 110 -4.23 7.78 -17.45
N PRO A 111 -4.20 6.60 -18.09
CA PRO A 111 -4.16 5.34 -17.37
C PRO A 111 -2.85 5.26 -16.59
N VAL A 112 -2.94 4.88 -15.32
CA VAL A 112 -1.78 4.68 -14.45
C VAL A 112 -1.77 3.23 -14.02
N VAL A 113 -0.76 2.49 -14.44
CA VAL A 113 -0.60 1.09 -14.02
C VAL A 113 0.10 1.03 -12.65
N PRO A 114 -0.25 0.07 -11.77
CA PRO A 114 0.51 -0.14 -10.55
C PRO A 114 1.90 -0.69 -10.85
N LEU A 115 2.84 -0.44 -9.94
CA LEU A 115 4.23 -0.92 -10.08
C LEU A 115 4.30 -2.46 -10.19
N PHE A 116 3.45 -3.18 -9.45
CA PHE A 116 3.36 -4.63 -9.50
C PHE A 116 1.97 -5.08 -9.92
N ARG A 117 1.95 -5.78 -11.06
CA ARG A 117 0.76 -6.29 -11.73
C ARG A 117 0.63 -7.80 -11.52
N THR A 118 -0.49 -8.35 -11.95
CA THR A 118 -0.87 -9.75 -11.79
C THR A 118 0.21 -10.69 -12.33
N GLU A 119 0.75 -10.38 -13.51
CA GLU A 119 1.81 -11.14 -14.16
C GLU A 119 3.12 -11.13 -13.38
N HIS A 120 3.46 -10.02 -12.70
CA HIS A 120 4.69 -9.93 -11.90
C HIS A 120 4.63 -10.86 -10.69
N LEU A 121 3.44 -10.99 -10.06
CA LEU A 121 3.25 -11.95 -8.97
C LEU A 121 3.20 -13.40 -9.48
N ALA A 122 2.65 -13.64 -10.67
CA ALA A 122 2.61 -14.97 -11.27
C ALA A 122 4.00 -15.52 -11.61
N GLU A 123 5.00 -14.65 -11.81
CA GLU A 123 6.40 -15.04 -12.02
C GLU A 123 7.12 -15.49 -10.72
N LEU A 124 6.56 -15.22 -9.54
CA LEU A 124 7.18 -15.54 -8.24
C LEU A 124 7.01 -17.01 -7.86
N THR A 125 7.64 -17.89 -8.63
CA THR A 125 7.51 -19.34 -8.51
C THR A 125 8.73 -20.02 -7.92
N LYS A 126 9.89 -19.33 -7.90
CA LYS A 126 11.15 -19.91 -7.45
C LYS A 126 11.27 -19.84 -5.94
N THR A 127 11.62 -20.95 -5.31
CA THR A 127 11.97 -20.98 -3.88
C THR A 127 13.39 -20.45 -3.68
N LEU A 128 13.50 -19.27 -3.04
CA LEU A 128 14.79 -18.65 -2.71
C LEU A 128 15.38 -19.21 -1.41
N GLY A 129 14.51 -19.53 -0.45
CA GLY A 129 14.91 -20.14 0.81
C GLY A 129 13.78 -20.99 1.38
N ASP A 130 14.14 -22.12 1.97
CA ASP A 130 13.20 -23.08 2.56
C ASP A 130 13.78 -23.60 3.86
N PHE A 131 13.01 -23.52 4.93
CA PHE A 131 13.41 -24.06 6.21
C PHE A 131 12.24 -24.71 6.93
N SER A 132 12.56 -25.73 7.72
CA SER A 132 11.56 -26.40 8.54
C SER A 132 12.09 -26.80 9.90
N THR A 133 11.20 -26.76 10.90
CA THR A 133 11.45 -27.23 12.27
C THR A 133 10.43 -28.32 12.64
N PRO A 134 10.75 -29.24 13.57
CA PRO A 134 9.81 -30.28 13.98
C PRO A 134 8.58 -29.68 14.69
N LEU A 135 7.38 -30.13 14.33
CA LEU A 135 6.16 -29.78 15.04
C LEU A 135 6.08 -30.61 16.33
N MET A 136 6.17 -29.97 17.48
CA MET A 136 6.20 -30.64 18.79
C MET A 136 5.34 -29.89 19.81
N GLY A 137 4.95 -30.59 20.88
CA GLY A 137 4.26 -30.03 22.05
C GLY A 137 2.76 -30.28 22.08
N SER A 138 2.08 -29.61 23.01
CA SER A 138 0.66 -29.81 23.28
C SER A 138 -0.25 -29.35 22.13
N PRO A 139 -1.50 -29.84 22.05
CA PRO A 139 -2.49 -29.36 21.08
C PRO A 139 -2.67 -27.84 21.07
N ASP A 140 -2.61 -27.19 22.23
CA ASP A 140 -2.74 -25.73 22.35
C ASP A 140 -1.51 -24.99 21.78
N ARG A 141 -0.30 -25.54 21.99
CA ARG A 141 0.91 -25.02 21.36
C ARG A 141 0.83 -25.13 19.84
N VAL A 142 0.38 -26.28 19.32
CA VAL A 142 0.19 -26.50 17.88
C VAL A 142 -0.87 -25.56 17.31
N HIS A 143 -1.94 -25.29 18.07
CA HIS A 143 -2.96 -24.31 17.68
C HIS A 143 -2.38 -22.89 17.52
N ASN A 144 -1.61 -22.42 18.50
CA ASN A 144 -0.94 -21.11 18.44
C ASN A 144 0.02 -21.00 17.25
N ILE A 145 0.79 -22.06 17.00
CA ILE A 145 1.68 -22.15 15.84
C ILE A 145 0.88 -22.01 14.54
N ARG A 146 -0.23 -22.75 14.42
CA ARG A 146 -1.09 -22.67 13.23
C ARG A 146 -1.61 -21.25 12.99
N LEU A 147 -2.09 -20.57 14.03
CA LEU A 147 -2.55 -19.18 13.92
C LEU A 147 -1.44 -18.25 13.43
N SER A 148 -0.24 -18.35 14.02
CA SER A 148 0.89 -17.52 13.61
C SER A 148 1.40 -17.82 12.19
N LEU A 149 1.34 -19.09 11.75
CA LEU A 149 1.68 -19.47 10.37
C LEU A 149 0.67 -18.91 9.38
N GLN A 150 -0.63 -19.01 9.69
CA GLN A 150 -1.69 -18.44 8.86
C GLN A 150 -1.54 -16.93 8.71
N ALA A 151 -1.14 -16.23 9.78
CA ALA A 151 -0.91 -14.79 9.73
C ALA A 151 0.22 -14.40 8.76
N ILE A 152 1.36 -15.13 8.77
CA ILE A 152 2.50 -14.82 7.89
C ILE A 152 2.39 -15.42 6.47
N ASN A 153 1.55 -16.44 6.28
CA ASN A 153 1.40 -17.09 4.99
C ASN A 153 0.78 -16.13 3.96
N ASN A 154 1.20 -16.25 2.69
CA ASN A 154 0.76 -15.41 1.58
C ASN A 154 1.03 -13.90 1.80
N THR A 155 2.03 -13.54 2.61
CA THR A 155 2.43 -12.13 2.73
C THR A 155 3.41 -11.78 1.61
N ILE A 156 3.05 -10.79 0.80
CA ILE A 156 3.96 -10.16 -0.16
C ILE A 156 4.83 -9.16 0.60
N VAL A 157 6.13 -9.15 0.33
CA VAL A 157 7.07 -8.14 0.82
C VAL A 157 7.70 -7.46 -0.39
N MET A 158 7.40 -6.17 -0.56
CA MET A 158 7.81 -5.36 -1.71
C MET A 158 9.30 -5.03 -1.68
N PRO A 159 9.93 -4.71 -2.82
CA PRO A 159 11.30 -4.18 -2.85
C PRO A 159 11.51 -3.03 -1.86
N GLY A 160 12.54 -3.14 -1.04
CA GLY A 160 12.87 -2.16 0.01
C GLY A 160 12.00 -2.23 1.27
N GLU A 161 10.87 -2.94 1.26
CA GLU A 161 9.97 -3.06 2.41
C GLU A 161 10.61 -3.87 3.55
N VAL A 162 10.36 -3.43 4.78
CA VAL A 162 10.73 -4.18 5.98
C VAL A 162 9.50 -4.93 6.47
N PHE A 163 9.56 -6.25 6.43
CA PHE A 163 8.58 -7.10 7.10
C PHE A 163 8.84 -7.08 8.61
N SER A 164 7.78 -6.89 9.40
CA SER A 164 7.80 -7.08 10.86
C SER A 164 6.92 -8.27 11.24
N PHE A 165 7.50 -9.23 11.97
CA PHE A 165 6.75 -10.39 12.46
C PHE A 165 5.62 -9.95 13.40
N ASN A 166 5.90 -9.02 14.31
CA ASN A 166 4.91 -8.51 15.23
C ASN A 166 3.81 -7.71 14.53
N GLU A 167 4.10 -6.85 13.55
CA GLU A 167 3.05 -6.12 12.82
C GLU A 167 2.11 -7.06 12.07
N VAL A 168 2.65 -8.13 11.48
CA VAL A 168 1.85 -9.11 10.72
C VAL A 168 1.07 -10.07 11.62
N VAL A 169 1.66 -10.53 12.73
CA VAL A 169 1.02 -11.51 13.64
C VAL A 169 0.17 -10.85 14.72
N GLY A 170 0.52 -9.63 15.14
CA GLY A 170 -0.11 -8.86 16.19
C GLY A 170 0.10 -9.40 17.60
N GLU A 171 -0.58 -8.77 18.57
CA GLU A 171 -0.61 -9.24 19.96
C GLU A 171 -1.23 -10.64 20.09
N ARG A 172 -0.65 -11.49 20.94
CA ARG A 172 -1.12 -12.85 21.20
C ARG A 172 -2.08 -12.83 22.39
N THR A 173 -3.39 -12.74 22.13
CA THR A 173 -4.43 -12.70 23.18
C THR A 173 -5.42 -13.87 23.05
N PRO A 174 -6.13 -14.26 24.14
CA PRO A 174 -7.20 -15.24 24.08
C PRO A 174 -8.33 -14.89 23.11
N GLU A 175 -8.67 -13.60 22.98
CA GLU A 175 -9.72 -13.10 22.08
C GLU A 175 -9.37 -13.32 20.61
N LYS A 176 -8.07 -13.30 20.29
CA LYS A 176 -7.54 -13.66 18.96
C LYS A 176 -7.34 -15.17 18.78
N GLY A 177 -7.81 -15.98 19.74
CA GLY A 177 -7.76 -17.43 19.70
C GLY A 177 -6.47 -18.05 20.26
N TYR A 178 -5.51 -17.26 20.73
CA TYR A 178 -4.29 -17.80 21.32
C TYR A 178 -4.56 -18.46 22.66
N ARG A 179 -3.93 -19.61 22.89
CA ARG A 179 -4.13 -20.45 24.07
C ARG A 179 -2.89 -20.47 24.94
N ASN A 180 -3.07 -20.85 26.20
CA ASN A 180 -1.97 -21.06 27.12
C ASN A 180 -1.14 -22.28 26.69
N ALA A 181 0.17 -22.08 26.57
CA ALA A 181 1.15 -23.12 26.29
C ALA A 181 2.50 -22.72 26.91
N PRO A 182 3.48 -23.63 27.03
CA PRO A 182 4.79 -23.27 27.57
C PRO A 182 5.46 -22.16 26.75
N ILE A 183 5.91 -21.10 27.45
CA ILE A 183 6.72 -19.99 26.95
C ILE A 183 8.06 -19.95 27.68
N ILE A 184 9.08 -19.37 27.06
CA ILE A 184 10.37 -19.08 27.70
C ILE A 184 10.30 -17.64 28.21
N LEU A 185 10.44 -17.45 29.52
CA LEU A 185 10.49 -16.13 30.17
C LEU A 185 11.78 -16.03 30.99
N GLY A 186 12.73 -15.23 30.51
CA GLY A 186 14.08 -15.22 31.07
C GLY A 186 14.74 -16.59 30.91
N GLU A 187 15.08 -17.22 32.04
CA GLU A 187 15.70 -18.54 32.09
C GLU A 187 14.70 -19.66 32.44
N ALA A 188 13.43 -19.35 32.61
CA ALA A 188 12.40 -20.30 33.02
C ALA A 188 11.41 -20.63 31.89
N VAL A 189 10.84 -21.83 31.95
CA VAL A 189 9.70 -22.24 31.13
C VAL A 189 8.44 -22.16 31.97
N VAL A 190 7.52 -21.28 31.61
CA VAL A 190 6.26 -21.05 32.32
C VAL A 190 5.07 -21.14 31.37
N PRO A 191 3.85 -21.43 31.84
CA PRO A 191 2.65 -21.31 31.01
C PRO A 191 2.39 -19.85 30.63
N GLY A 192 2.04 -19.60 29.37
CA GLY A 192 1.63 -18.27 28.90
C GLY A 192 0.89 -18.31 27.57
N VAL A 193 0.16 -17.23 27.26
CA VAL A 193 -0.62 -17.11 26.03
C VAL A 193 0.32 -17.00 24.83
N GLY A 194 0.04 -17.76 23.77
CA GLY A 194 0.85 -17.72 22.54
C GLY A 194 2.13 -18.54 22.58
N GLY A 195 2.28 -19.45 23.55
CA GLY A 195 3.36 -20.43 23.55
C GLY A 195 3.43 -21.19 22.23
N GLY A 196 4.62 -21.24 21.63
CA GLY A 196 4.88 -21.81 20.30
C GLY A 196 5.17 -20.78 19.20
N VAL A 197 4.74 -19.52 19.33
CA VAL A 197 4.90 -18.53 18.24
C VAL A 197 6.36 -18.18 17.92
N CYS A 198 7.28 -18.21 18.89
CA CYS A 198 8.71 -18.03 18.62
C CYS A 198 9.28 -19.10 17.67
N GLN A 199 8.68 -20.30 17.61
CA GLN A 199 9.11 -21.33 16.67
C GLN A 199 8.75 -20.95 15.24
N THR A 200 7.60 -20.31 15.02
CA THR A 200 7.20 -19.76 13.72
C THR A 200 8.19 -18.69 13.28
N SER A 201 8.49 -17.71 14.15
CA SER A 201 9.48 -16.67 13.87
C SER A 201 10.87 -17.25 13.57
N THR A 202 11.31 -18.23 14.36
CA THR A 202 12.58 -18.94 14.13
C THR A 202 12.62 -19.67 12.79
N THR A 203 11.51 -20.31 12.39
CA THR A 203 11.44 -21.01 11.10
C THR A 203 11.48 -20.02 9.94
N LEU A 204 10.73 -18.90 10.06
CA LEU A 204 10.77 -17.81 9.09
C LEU A 204 12.17 -17.20 8.98
N TYR A 205 12.83 -16.88 10.08
CA TYR A 205 14.18 -16.31 10.10
C TYR A 205 15.17 -17.14 9.28
N ASN A 206 15.15 -18.47 9.45
CA ASN A 206 16.07 -19.32 8.72
C ASN A 206 15.72 -19.43 7.23
N ALA A 207 14.43 -19.43 6.87
CA ALA A 207 14.01 -19.39 5.46
C ALA A 207 14.45 -18.07 4.79
N VAL A 208 14.26 -16.94 5.47
CA VAL A 208 14.69 -15.60 5.04
C VAL A 208 16.21 -15.52 4.89
N ARG A 209 16.96 -16.04 5.86
CA ARG A 209 18.43 -16.10 5.81
C ARG A 209 18.92 -16.94 4.62
N LEU A 210 18.28 -18.09 4.37
CA LEU A 210 18.61 -18.93 3.22
C LEU A 210 18.24 -18.28 1.89
N ALA A 211 17.19 -17.45 1.87
CA ALA A 211 16.80 -16.64 0.73
C ALA A 211 17.71 -15.42 0.47
N GLY A 212 18.76 -15.21 1.28
CA GLY A 212 19.69 -14.10 1.10
C GLY A 212 19.10 -12.71 1.38
N LEU A 213 17.98 -12.65 2.11
CA LEU A 213 17.34 -11.38 2.47
C LEU A 213 18.02 -10.75 3.70
N GLU A 214 18.05 -9.42 3.74
CA GLU A 214 18.68 -8.64 4.80
C GLU A 214 17.92 -8.79 6.13
N ILE A 215 18.63 -9.23 7.18
CA ILE A 215 18.08 -9.29 8.54
C ILE A 215 18.24 -7.93 9.21
N VAL A 216 17.12 -7.26 9.48
CA VAL A 216 17.08 -5.91 10.07
C VAL A 216 17.06 -5.97 11.59
N GLU A 217 16.25 -6.86 12.16
CA GLU A 217 16.13 -7.03 13.60
C GLU A 217 16.06 -8.50 13.94
N ARG A 218 16.91 -8.93 14.89
CA ARG A 218 16.90 -10.27 15.43
C ARG A 218 17.40 -10.26 16.87
N ARG A 219 16.74 -11.07 17.70
CA ARG A 219 17.21 -11.46 19.04
C ARG A 219 17.14 -12.97 19.19
N ILE A 220 18.05 -13.54 19.97
CA ILE A 220 18.02 -14.96 20.35
C ILE A 220 17.50 -15.09 21.78
N HIS A 221 16.99 -16.27 22.13
CA HIS A 221 16.70 -16.63 23.52
C HIS A 221 18.02 -16.88 24.26
N SER A 222 18.05 -16.58 25.57
CA SER A 222 19.19 -16.95 26.43
C SER A 222 19.41 -18.45 26.48
N ILE A 223 18.33 -19.24 26.42
CA ILE A 223 18.35 -20.70 26.36
C ILE A 223 17.86 -21.14 24.99
N ALA A 224 18.65 -21.95 24.29
CA ALA A 224 18.28 -22.48 22.98
C ALA A 224 16.98 -23.31 23.08
N PRO A 225 15.97 -23.02 22.26
CA PRO A 225 14.81 -23.89 22.16
C PRO A 225 15.20 -25.28 21.62
N SER A 226 14.57 -26.34 22.11
CA SER A 226 14.92 -27.72 21.76
C SER A 226 14.74 -28.09 20.28
N TYR A 227 13.99 -27.30 19.52
CA TYR A 227 13.69 -27.53 18.11
C TYR A 227 14.72 -26.93 17.14
N ILE A 228 15.76 -26.24 17.64
CA ILE A 228 16.74 -25.55 16.80
C ILE A 228 18.12 -25.50 17.46
N LYS A 229 19.18 -25.41 16.66
CA LYS A 229 20.54 -25.18 17.15
C LYS A 229 20.64 -23.81 17.83
N HIS A 230 21.41 -23.73 18.92
CA HIS A 230 21.68 -22.45 19.58
C HIS A 230 22.23 -21.41 18.60
N GLY A 231 21.72 -20.18 18.69
CA GLY A 231 22.12 -19.09 17.80
C GLY A 231 21.50 -19.15 16.40
N MET A 232 20.54 -20.06 16.15
CA MET A 232 19.74 -20.08 14.91
C MET A 232 18.26 -19.73 15.15
N ASP A 233 17.90 -19.28 16.34
CA ASP A 233 16.55 -18.87 16.71
C ASP A 233 16.30 -17.37 16.50
N ALA A 234 15.02 -17.01 16.44
CA ALA A 234 14.54 -15.63 16.46
C ALA A 234 13.42 -15.52 17.50
N ALA A 235 13.73 -14.84 18.61
CA ALA A 235 12.80 -14.57 19.69
C ALA A 235 11.86 -13.42 19.31
N VAL A 236 10.59 -13.52 19.71
CA VAL A 236 9.58 -12.48 19.53
C VAL A 236 8.71 -12.37 20.77
N ALA A 237 8.44 -11.14 21.20
CA ALA A 237 7.55 -10.80 22.30
C ALA A 237 6.87 -9.48 21.97
N TRP A 238 5.55 -9.49 21.83
CA TRP A 238 4.79 -8.30 21.50
C TRP A 238 4.82 -7.28 22.66
N PRO A 239 4.95 -5.96 22.38
CA PRO A 239 5.33 -5.35 21.10
C PRO A 239 6.86 -5.16 20.93
N TYR A 240 7.66 -5.47 21.95
CA TYR A 240 9.03 -4.95 22.07
C TYR A 240 10.13 -5.77 21.41
N THR A 241 10.02 -7.10 21.39
CA THR A 241 11.03 -7.97 20.75
C THR A 241 10.45 -8.49 19.44
N ASP A 242 11.11 -8.18 18.33
CA ASP A 242 10.61 -8.52 17.01
C ASP A 242 11.67 -9.23 16.16
N PHE A 243 11.17 -9.88 15.10
CA PHE A 243 12.00 -10.32 14.00
C PHE A 243 11.61 -9.52 12.76
N LYS A 244 12.59 -8.81 12.20
CA LYS A 244 12.40 -7.98 11.00
C LYS A 244 13.42 -8.33 9.93
N PHE A 245 12.97 -8.35 8.69
CA PHE A 245 13.84 -8.48 7.54
C PHE A 245 13.41 -7.53 6.44
N ARG A 246 14.36 -7.09 5.60
CA ARG A 246 14.09 -6.27 4.44
C ARG A 246 14.14 -7.14 3.19
N ASN A 247 13.19 -6.93 2.29
CA ASN A 247 13.38 -7.40 0.92
C ASN A 247 14.34 -6.43 0.21
N ASN A 248 15.63 -6.73 0.25
CA ASN A 248 16.68 -5.96 -0.41
C ASN A 248 16.88 -6.33 -1.89
N SER A 249 15.91 -7.00 -2.53
CA SER A 249 15.93 -7.31 -3.96
C SER A 249 15.05 -6.34 -4.76
N GLU A 250 15.20 -6.35 -6.08
CA GLU A 250 14.42 -5.52 -7.01
C GLU A 250 13.00 -6.07 -7.28
N TRP A 251 12.68 -7.27 -6.78
CA TRP A 251 11.40 -7.93 -7.01
C TRP A 251 10.69 -8.27 -5.69
N PRO A 252 9.35 -8.27 -5.66
CA PRO A 252 8.60 -8.73 -4.50
C PRO A 252 8.94 -10.18 -4.18
N VAL A 253 8.84 -10.53 -2.91
CA VAL A 253 8.91 -11.92 -2.44
C VAL A 253 7.62 -12.28 -1.72
N ILE A 254 7.26 -13.57 -1.73
CA ILE A 254 6.10 -14.07 -1.01
C ILE A 254 6.57 -14.98 0.12
N VAL A 255 6.15 -14.67 1.35
CA VAL A 255 6.29 -15.56 2.49
C VAL A 255 5.20 -16.63 2.42
N LYS A 256 5.61 -17.89 2.34
CA LYS A 256 4.72 -19.04 2.38
C LYS A 256 5.01 -19.86 3.63
N ALA A 257 3.95 -20.28 4.32
CA ALA A 257 4.07 -20.93 5.61
C ALA A 257 2.95 -21.92 5.87
N GLU A 258 3.30 -23.14 6.32
CA GLU A 258 2.32 -24.16 6.64
C GLU A 258 2.83 -25.15 7.69
N ILE A 259 1.90 -25.94 8.24
CA ILE A 259 2.23 -27.20 8.91
C ILE A 259 2.18 -28.30 7.85
N GLN A 260 3.33 -28.88 7.56
CA GLN A 260 3.45 -29.99 6.62
C GLN A 260 3.76 -31.28 7.39
N LYS A 261 2.76 -32.16 7.51
CA LYS A 261 2.83 -33.38 8.34
C LYS A 261 3.21 -33.02 9.78
N TRP A 262 4.41 -33.44 10.22
CA TRP A 262 4.97 -33.22 11.56
C TRP A 262 6.02 -32.12 11.59
N ARG A 263 5.97 -31.18 10.64
CA ARG A 263 6.93 -30.08 10.53
C ARG A 263 6.24 -28.75 10.32
N ILE A 264 6.83 -27.70 10.85
CA ILE A 264 6.53 -26.31 10.51
C ILE A 264 7.47 -25.97 9.36
N ARG A 265 6.94 -25.55 8.22
CA ARG A 265 7.73 -25.18 7.05
C ARG A 265 7.43 -23.74 6.66
N VAL A 266 8.48 -22.98 6.40
CA VAL A 266 8.39 -21.65 5.82
C VAL A 266 9.34 -21.60 4.64
N TRP A 267 8.87 -21.05 3.53
CA TRP A 267 9.70 -20.82 2.35
C TRP A 267 9.38 -19.46 1.73
N ILE A 268 10.38 -18.90 1.06
CA ILE A 268 10.30 -17.60 0.39
C ILE A 268 10.25 -17.87 -1.10
N LEU A 269 9.16 -17.42 -1.74
CA LEU A 269 9.06 -17.41 -3.19
C LEU A 269 9.55 -16.07 -3.73
N GLY A 270 10.27 -16.12 -4.85
CA GLY A 270 10.71 -14.96 -5.60
C GLY A 270 10.81 -15.28 -7.09
N ARG A 271 11.34 -14.32 -7.84
CA ARG A 271 11.52 -14.46 -9.29
C ARG A 271 12.72 -15.32 -9.63
N GLU A 272 12.69 -16.02 -10.76
CA GLU A 272 13.89 -16.67 -11.29
C GLU A 272 15.02 -15.64 -11.54
N GLY A 273 16.26 -15.99 -11.19
CA GLY A 273 17.43 -15.09 -11.28
C GLY A 273 17.63 -14.12 -10.11
N SER A 274 16.74 -14.09 -9.11
CA SER A 274 16.89 -13.23 -7.92
C SER A 274 17.92 -13.73 -6.88
N ASP A 275 18.55 -14.88 -7.12
CA ASP A 275 19.66 -15.40 -6.30
C ASP A 275 20.94 -14.55 -6.45
N ASP A 276 21.01 -13.69 -7.47
CA ASP A 276 22.19 -12.88 -7.82
C ASP A 276 22.22 -11.53 -7.08
N ASN A 277 21.71 -11.52 -5.84
CA ASN A 277 21.99 -10.44 -4.90
C ASN A 277 23.49 -10.50 -4.58
N GLY A 278 24.29 -9.75 -5.35
CA GLY A 278 25.74 -9.66 -5.30
C GLY A 278 26.31 -9.20 -3.95
N LEU A 279 26.12 -9.99 -2.91
CA LEU A 279 26.75 -9.88 -1.61
C LEU A 279 27.64 -11.11 -1.42
N PHE A 280 28.89 -10.96 -1.87
CA PHE A 280 30.08 -11.72 -1.48
C PHE A 280 29.99 -13.26 -1.54
N ARG A 281 30.56 -13.83 -2.61
CA ARG A 281 31.34 -15.07 -2.49
C ARG A 281 32.56 -14.84 -1.60
#